data_AF-A0A1F9ZDI3-F1
#
_entry.id   AF-A0A1F9ZDI3-F1
#
_cell.length_a   1.000
_cell.length_b   1.000
_cell.length_c   1.000
_cell.angle_alpha   90.00
_cell.angle_beta   90.00
_cell.angle_gamma   90.00
#
_symmetry.space_group_name_H-M   'P 1'
#
loop_
_entity.id
_entity.type
_entity.pdbx_description
1 polymer ?
#
loop_
_entity_poly.entity_id
_entity_poly.type
_entity_poly.pdbx_seq_one_letter_code
_entity_poly.pdbx_strand_id
1 'polypeptide(L)'
;MGTSYLAVHPYELEQILHGPLAGLQGGELAVHVANEGTPAKRSAEVASAIDAIGCRQLGIVQEGSSVDPDLFHWAFRTPRTVEALAPLVNIVPLQFLAYYLAVQKGHDPDEARRSDAKFQRAEARYNL
;
A
#
# COMPACT_ATOMS: atom_id res chain seq x y z
N MET A 1 -2.39 -9.06 2.22
CA MET A 1 -1.67 -8.48 3.39
C MET A 1 -1.74 -9.46 4.56
N GLY A 2 -0.60 -9.74 5.21
CA GLY A 2 -0.44 -10.86 6.14
C GLY A 2 -1.33 -10.83 7.38
N THR A 3 -1.77 -9.64 7.82
CA THR A 3 -2.56 -9.46 9.06
C THR A 3 -4.03 -9.14 8.80
N SER A 4 -4.37 -8.32 7.79
CA SER A 4 -5.76 -7.95 7.47
C SER A 4 -6.43 -8.86 6.42
N TYR A 5 -5.66 -9.76 5.82
CA TYR A 5 -6.08 -10.69 4.76
C TYR A 5 -6.73 -10.03 3.53
N LEU A 6 -6.49 -8.74 3.32
CA LEU A 6 -6.86 -8.07 2.09
C LEU A 6 -6.00 -8.58 0.93
N ALA A 7 -6.60 -8.73 -0.25
CA ALA A 7 -5.85 -8.88 -1.48
C ALA A 7 -5.07 -7.57 -1.74
N VAL A 8 -3.78 -7.70 -2.01
CA VAL A 8 -2.89 -6.56 -2.28
C VAL A 8 -1.97 -6.98 -3.42
N HIS A 9 -1.81 -6.11 -4.40
CA HIS A 9 -0.97 -6.33 -5.56
C HIS A 9 0.06 -5.19 -5.64
N PRO A 10 1.36 -5.47 -5.37
CA PRO A 10 2.40 -4.46 -5.55
C PRO A 10 2.70 -4.31 -7.04
N TYR A 11 2.90 -3.05 -7.47
CA TYR A 11 3.34 -2.73 -8.82
C TYR A 11 4.48 -1.73 -8.77
N GLU A 12 5.47 -1.94 -9.62
CA GLU A 12 6.43 -0.89 -9.95
C GLU A 12 5.72 0.22 -10.72
N LEU A 13 6.13 1.47 -10.48
CA LEU A 13 5.45 2.65 -11.01
C LEU A 13 5.32 2.63 -12.54
N GLU A 14 6.36 2.21 -13.26
CA GLU A 14 6.31 2.14 -14.72
C GLU A 14 5.50 0.93 -15.21
N GLN A 15 5.55 -0.20 -14.50
CA GLN A 15 4.87 -1.42 -14.92
C GLN A 15 3.36 -1.29 -14.91
N ILE A 16 2.79 -0.47 -14.01
CA ILE A 16 1.35 -0.33 -13.88
C ILE A 16 0.69 0.13 -15.20
N LEU A 17 1.38 0.99 -15.96
CA LEU A 17 0.88 1.55 -17.21
C LEU A 17 0.97 0.58 -18.40
N HIS A 18 1.68 -0.54 -18.24
CA HIS A 18 1.91 -1.52 -19.30
C HIS A 18 0.93 -2.71 -19.26
N GLY A 19 -0.20 -2.57 -18.55
CA GLY A 19 -1.24 -3.60 -18.50
C GLY A 19 -2.00 -3.65 -17.18
N PRO A 20 -1.34 -3.67 -16.00
CA PRO A 20 -2.01 -3.79 -14.71
C PRO A 20 -3.10 -2.74 -14.46
N LEU A 21 -2.94 -1.52 -14.97
CA LEU A 21 -3.95 -0.46 -14.88
C LEU A 21 -5.33 -0.91 -15.39
N ALA A 22 -5.38 -1.76 -16.43
CA ALA A 22 -6.64 -2.25 -17.00
C ALA A 22 -7.40 -3.21 -16.07
N GLY A 23 -6.74 -3.77 -15.05
CA GLY A 23 -7.35 -4.65 -14.07
C GLY A 23 -7.99 -3.93 -12.89
N LEU A 24 -7.68 -2.65 -12.68
CA LEU A 24 -8.15 -1.89 -11.53
C LEU A 24 -9.67 -1.69 -11.56
N GLN A 25 -10.28 -1.73 -10.39
CA GLN A 25 -11.71 -1.49 -10.22
C GLN A 25 -11.94 -0.21 -9.41
N GLY A 26 -12.98 0.53 -9.80
CA GLY A 26 -13.40 1.71 -9.04
C GLY A 26 -13.73 1.36 -7.59
N GLY A 27 -13.35 2.24 -6.66
CA GLY A 27 -13.50 2.03 -5.22
C GLY A 27 -12.38 1.24 -4.54
N GLU A 28 -11.47 0.60 -5.30
CA GLU A 28 -10.24 0.03 -4.74
C GLU A 28 -9.32 1.13 -4.17
N LEU A 29 -8.47 0.76 -3.20
CA LEU A 29 -7.49 1.68 -2.61
C LEU A 29 -6.14 1.51 -3.30
N ALA A 30 -5.70 2.53 -4.03
CA ALA A 30 -4.34 2.66 -4.53
C ALA A 30 -3.47 3.37 -3.48
N VAL A 31 -2.34 2.76 -3.13
CA VAL A 31 -1.36 3.33 -2.20
C VAL A 31 -0.09 3.66 -2.96
N HIS A 32 0.28 4.94 -2.97
CA HIS A 32 1.43 5.46 -3.69
C HIS A 32 2.58 5.71 -2.71
N VAL A 33 3.78 5.21 -3.02
CA VAL A 33 4.99 5.56 -2.27
C VAL A 33 5.81 6.50 -3.15
N ALA A 34 5.83 7.79 -2.77
CA ALA A 34 6.39 8.87 -3.58
C ALA A 34 7.56 9.55 -2.86
N ASN A 35 8.77 9.27 -3.33
CA ASN A 35 10.00 9.90 -2.86
C ASN A 35 10.35 11.15 -3.67
N GLU A 36 11.20 12.01 -3.11
CA GLU A 36 11.83 13.12 -3.82
C GLU A 36 12.68 12.57 -4.99
N GLY A 37 12.54 13.10 -6.21
CA GLY A 37 13.40 12.76 -7.36
C GLY A 37 12.68 12.51 -8.70
N THR A 38 13.40 11.89 -9.63
CA THR A 38 13.03 11.61 -11.03
C THR A 38 11.61 11.04 -11.26
N PRO A 39 11.00 10.23 -10.36
CA PRO A 39 9.67 9.66 -10.59
C PRO A 39 8.50 10.62 -10.36
N ALA A 40 8.69 11.81 -9.80
CA ALA A 40 7.57 12.65 -9.31
C ALA A 40 6.51 12.97 -10.38
N LYS A 41 6.96 13.35 -11.58
CA LYS A 41 6.05 13.59 -12.72
C LYS A 41 5.27 12.33 -13.11
N ARG A 42 5.95 11.18 -13.11
CA ARG A 42 5.34 9.90 -13.45
C ARG A 42 4.33 9.46 -12.39
N SER A 43 4.64 9.68 -11.12
CA SER A 43 3.71 9.42 -10.01
C SER A 43 2.42 10.21 -10.17
N ALA A 44 2.50 11.48 -10.60
CA ALA A 44 1.32 12.31 -10.85
C ALA A 44 0.50 11.81 -12.07
N GLU A 45 1.15 11.40 -13.16
CA GLU A 45 0.47 10.81 -14.32
C GLU A 45 -0.29 9.52 -13.95
N VAL A 46 0.35 8.64 -13.18
CA VAL A 46 -0.27 7.39 -12.70
C VAL A 46 -1.42 7.70 -11.72
N ALA A 47 -1.23 8.62 -10.78
CA ALA A 47 -2.28 9.02 -9.84
C ALA A 47 -3.52 9.57 -10.57
N SER A 48 -3.32 10.41 -11.59
CA SER A 48 -4.41 10.94 -12.41
C SER A 48 -5.15 9.84 -13.19
N ALA A 49 -4.42 8.88 -13.77
CA ALA A 49 -5.03 7.76 -14.48
C ALA A 49 -5.87 6.86 -13.54
N ILE A 50 -5.36 6.61 -12.33
CA ILE A 50 -6.06 5.84 -11.28
C ILE A 50 -7.28 6.59 -10.77
N ASP A 51 -7.21 7.93 -10.65
CA ASP A 51 -8.35 8.78 -10.26
C ASP A 51 -9.48 8.68 -11.28
N ALA A 52 -9.14 8.72 -12.58
CA ALA A 52 -10.10 8.61 -13.66
C ALA A 52 -10.85 7.26 -13.68
N ILE A 53 -10.26 6.20 -13.13
CA ILE A 53 -10.90 4.89 -12.94
C ILE A 53 -11.86 4.89 -11.72
N GLY A 54 -11.71 5.86 -10.82
CA GLY A 54 -12.52 6.03 -9.61
C GLY A 54 -11.98 5.26 -8.41
N CYS A 55 -10.69 4.91 -8.40
CA CYS A 55 -10.04 4.33 -7.23
C CYS A 55 -9.80 5.41 -6.16
N ARG A 56 -9.86 5.00 -4.89
CA ARG A 56 -9.44 5.85 -3.78
C ARG A 56 -7.93 5.86 -3.68
N GLN A 57 -7.32 7.00 -3.38
CA GLN A 57 -5.87 7.13 -3.36
C GLN A 57 -5.32 7.60 -2.01
N LEU A 58 -4.22 6.96 -1.59
CA LEU A 58 -3.42 7.33 -0.42
C LEU A 58 -1.96 7.53 -0.85
N GLY A 59 -1.39 8.70 -0.56
CA GLY A 59 0.03 8.99 -0.79
C GLY A 59 0.89 8.83 0.47
N ILE A 60 2.05 8.18 0.34
CA ILE A 60 3.16 8.28 1.28
C ILE A 60 4.17 9.21 0.63
N VAL A 61 4.23 10.45 1.10
CA VAL A 61 4.95 11.55 0.44
C VAL A 61 6.02 12.09 1.38
N GLN A 62 7.27 12.11 0.93
CA GLN A 62 8.35 12.69 1.72
C GLN A 62 8.22 14.22 1.82
N GLU A 63 8.52 14.79 2.98
CA GLU A 63 8.63 16.24 3.18
C GLU A 63 9.66 16.85 2.23
N GLY A 64 9.26 17.90 1.51
CA GLY A 64 10.10 18.53 0.49
C GLY A 64 10.06 17.83 -0.88
N SER A 65 9.33 16.72 -1.03
CA SER A 65 9.07 16.12 -2.34
C SER A 65 8.35 17.08 -3.27
N SER A 66 8.64 16.97 -4.57
CA SER A 66 7.95 17.69 -5.64
C SER A 66 6.59 17.09 -5.99
N VAL A 67 6.23 15.93 -5.43
CA VAL A 67 4.89 15.35 -5.57
C VAL A 67 3.93 16.11 -4.68
N ASP A 68 2.90 16.69 -5.30
CA ASP A 68 1.84 17.40 -4.59
C ASP A 68 0.97 16.39 -3.79
N PRO A 69 0.94 16.46 -2.46
CA PRO A 69 0.14 15.55 -1.64
C PRO A 69 -1.37 15.71 -1.86
N ASP A 70 -1.82 16.84 -2.42
CA ASP A 70 -3.24 17.09 -2.70
C ASP A 70 -3.73 16.33 -3.95
N LEU A 71 -2.83 15.65 -4.68
CA LEU A 71 -3.18 14.69 -5.74
C LEU A 71 -3.89 13.45 -5.18
N PHE A 72 -3.76 13.18 -3.88
CA PHE A 72 -4.33 12.01 -3.24
C PHE A 72 -5.47 12.43 -2.31
N HIS A 73 -6.46 11.54 -2.10
CA HIS A 73 -7.52 11.83 -1.12
C HIS A 73 -7.00 11.90 0.31
N TRP A 74 -5.91 11.18 0.59
CA TRP A 74 -5.19 11.21 1.85
C TRP A 74 -3.69 11.16 1.59
N ALA A 75 -2.91 11.78 2.47
CA ALA A 75 -1.45 11.71 2.39
C ALA A 75 -0.82 11.61 3.79
N PHE A 76 0.13 10.70 3.94
CA PHE A 76 1.08 10.68 5.05
C PHE A 76 2.36 11.39 4.62
N ARG A 77 2.76 12.40 5.39
CA ARG A 77 4.04 13.08 5.18
C ARG A 77 5.13 12.38 6.00
N THR A 78 6.14 11.84 5.33
CA THR A 78 7.31 11.25 6.00
C THR A 78 8.43 12.28 6.12
N PRO A 79 9.22 12.27 7.20
CA PRO A 79 10.33 13.22 7.35
C PRO A 79 11.31 13.14 6.19
N ARG A 80 11.92 14.28 5.83
CA ARG A 80 12.96 14.30 4.82
C ARG A 80 14.15 13.43 5.26
N THR A 81 14.56 12.52 4.40
CA THR A 81 15.68 11.61 4.63
C THR A 81 16.49 11.41 3.34
N VAL A 82 17.65 10.77 3.45
CA VAL A 82 18.45 10.37 2.28
C VAL A 82 17.79 9.20 1.56
N GLU A 83 17.94 9.14 0.24
CA GLU A 83 17.29 8.15 -0.63
C GLU A 83 17.45 6.69 -0.13
N ALA A 84 18.66 6.33 0.31
CA ALA A 84 18.95 4.98 0.82
C ALA A 84 18.14 4.60 2.07
N LEU A 85 17.70 5.59 2.87
CA LEU A 85 16.90 5.38 4.07
C LEU A 85 15.39 5.59 3.84
N ALA A 86 15.00 6.16 2.70
CA ALA A 86 13.59 6.43 2.38
C ALA A 86 12.70 5.17 2.49
N PRO A 87 13.11 3.97 2.01
CA PRO A 87 12.30 2.76 2.18
C PRO A 87 12.02 2.39 3.64
N LEU A 88 12.99 2.61 4.54
CA LEU A 88 12.86 2.32 5.97
C LEU A 88 11.92 3.29 6.69
N VAL A 89 11.85 4.54 6.22
CA VAL A 89 10.93 5.54 6.79
C VAL A 89 9.52 5.35 6.22
N ASN A 90 9.39 5.12 4.91
CA ASN A 90 8.11 4.99 4.23
C ASN A 90 7.34 3.72 4.59
N ILE A 91 8.02 2.68 5.07
CA ILE A 91 7.33 1.45 5.51
C ILE A 91 6.53 1.67 6.81
N VAL A 92 6.93 2.62 7.66
CA VAL A 92 6.29 2.87 8.96
C VAL A 92 4.80 3.21 8.84
N PRO A 93 4.36 4.18 8.02
CA PRO A 93 2.93 4.43 7.84
C PRO A 93 2.18 3.23 7.23
N LEU A 94 2.83 2.44 6.38
CA LEU A 94 2.24 1.24 5.80
C LEU A 94 2.06 0.11 6.84
N GLN A 95 2.98 -0.01 7.80
CA GLN A 95 2.84 -0.91 8.94
C GLN A 95 1.66 -0.51 9.83
N PHE A 96 1.48 0.80 10.10
CA PHE A 96 0.31 1.28 10.83
C PHE A 96 -1.00 1.03 10.06
N LEU A 97 -1.04 1.33 8.76
CA LEU A 97 -2.18 1.03 7.91
C LEU A 97 -2.52 -0.47 7.99
N ALA A 98 -1.50 -1.32 7.90
CA ALA A 98 -1.65 -2.75 7.97
C ALA A 98 -2.25 -3.22 9.30
N TYR A 99 -1.71 -2.70 10.41
CA TYR A 99 -2.19 -2.97 11.76
C TYR A 99 -3.64 -2.53 11.95
N TYR A 100 -3.97 -1.27 11.65
CA TYR A 100 -5.31 -0.73 11.87
C TYR A 100 -6.36 -1.39 10.97
N LEU A 101 -6.00 -1.78 9.74
CA LEU A 101 -6.90 -2.57 8.88
C LEU A 101 -7.16 -3.97 9.43
N ALA A 102 -6.17 -4.60 10.08
CA ALA A 102 -6.38 -5.90 10.74
C ALA A 102 -7.33 -5.76 11.93
N VAL A 103 -7.05 -4.80 12.83
CA VAL A 103 -7.86 -4.53 14.02
C VAL A 103 -9.30 -4.15 13.64
N GLN A 104 -9.50 -3.27 12.66
CA GLN A 104 -10.83 -2.89 12.16
C GLN A 104 -11.63 -4.09 11.61
N LYS A 105 -10.95 -5.08 11.05
CA LYS A 105 -11.57 -6.31 10.54
C LYS A 105 -11.75 -7.40 11.61
N GLY A 106 -11.41 -7.11 12.86
CA GLY A 106 -11.48 -8.07 13.97
C GLY A 106 -10.42 -9.17 13.90
N HIS A 107 -9.30 -8.91 13.20
CA HIS A 107 -8.16 -9.82 13.16
C HIS A 107 -7.12 -9.42 14.20
N ASP A 108 -6.56 -10.43 14.88
CA ASP A 108 -5.37 -10.25 15.71
C ASP A 108 -4.12 -10.25 14.81
N PRO A 109 -3.38 -9.13 14.71
CA PRO A 109 -2.18 -9.04 13.89
C PRO A 109 -1.03 -9.94 14.38
N ASP A 110 -1.04 -10.38 15.64
CA ASP A 110 0.04 -11.17 16.23
C ASP A 110 -0.16 -12.70 16.05
N GLU A 111 -1.40 -13.16 15.85
CA GLU A 111 -1.70 -14.59 15.79
C GLU A 111 -1.54 -15.23 14.40
N ALA A 112 -1.41 -14.45 13.32
CA ALA A 112 -1.16 -14.94 11.96
C ALA A 112 -1.98 -16.22 11.56
N ARG A 113 -3.31 -16.18 11.73
CA ARG A 113 -4.27 -17.30 11.51
C ARG A 113 -4.08 -18.55 12.38
N ARG A 114 -3.17 -18.55 13.36
CA ARG A 114 -2.95 -19.70 14.26
C ARG A 114 -4.19 -20.12 15.04
N SER A 115 -5.08 -19.18 15.35
CA SER A 115 -6.36 -19.42 16.02
C SER A 115 -7.49 -19.88 15.08
N ASP A 116 -7.30 -19.85 13.76
CA ASP A 116 -8.31 -20.28 12.80
C ASP A 116 -8.37 -21.81 12.73
N ALA A 117 -9.51 -22.38 13.13
CA ALA A 117 -9.75 -23.82 13.15
C ALA A 117 -9.50 -24.52 11.81
N LYS A 118 -9.67 -23.84 10.66
CA LYS A 118 -9.37 -24.41 9.35
C LYS A 118 -7.86 -24.60 9.16
N PHE A 119 -7.07 -23.63 9.61
CA PHE A 119 -5.60 -23.67 9.54
C PHE A 119 -5.07 -24.70 10.54
N GLN A 120 -5.59 -24.75 11.76
CA GLN A 120 -5.25 -25.78 12.74
C GLN A 120 -5.55 -27.20 12.22
N ARG A 121 -6.70 -27.40 11.56
CA ARG A 121 -7.04 -28.70 10.94
C ARG A 121 -6.09 -29.04 9.79
N ALA A 122 -5.64 -28.06 9.01
CA ALA A 122 -4.68 -28.28 7.95
C ALA A 122 -3.31 -28.66 8.52
N GLU A 123 -2.80 -27.93 9.51
CA GLU A 123 -1.55 -28.24 10.21
C GLU A 123 -1.59 -29.65 10.81
N ALA A 124 -2.65 -30.00 11.55
CA ALA A 124 -2.80 -31.31 12.16
C ALA A 124 -2.93 -32.46 11.13
N ARG A 125 -3.53 -32.20 9.97
CA ARG A 125 -3.73 -33.23 8.91
C ARG A 125 -2.47 -33.46 8.08
N TYR A 126 -1.62 -32.44 7.93
CA TYR A 126 -0.48 -32.47 7.02
C TYR A 126 0.88 -32.36 7.74
N ASN A 127 0.92 -32.30 9.08
CA ASN A 127 2.14 -32.12 9.89
C ASN A 127 2.98 -30.92 9.42
N LEU A 128 2.32 -29.77 9.21
CA LEU A 128 2.97 -28.51 8.88
C LEU A 128 3.56 -27.83 10.13
#